data_AF-A0A523BW35-F1
#
_entry.id   AF-A0A523BW35-F1
#
_cell.length_a   1.000
_cell.length_b   1.000
_cell.length_c   1.000
_cell.angle_alpha   90.00
_cell.angle_beta   90.00
_cell.angle_gamma   90.00
#
_symmetry.space_group_name_H-M   'P 1'
#
loop_
_entity.id
_entity.type
_entity.pdbx_description
1 polymer ?
#
loop_
_entity_poly.entity_id
_entity_poly.type
_entity_poly.pdbx_seq_one_letter_code
_entity_poly.pdbx_strand_id
1 'polypeptide(L)'
;MASRPSAPAIWRSWLLLVISASGGLFAIVGAGLLIVAGTISLLRAAVHGLQSITLFNLAWVMLLVGFLCIPAVVYSLLSIRGKNFISRPNPKTFLFASAGLLIWGLLVLLFKPVETSPLAWLLLPPLVLLVTVLPLWWYIETGRRGLTLSSPAQSWGVIGFSLVFTLPVILTLELLVLGLVLVFGGIYLSSSPDFAGQLAILQRMVSDPNFDPQILTDMFSGLLQRPGVILALLAVVSGVVPLLEEMFKPLAVWLLAGDKLTPAQGFLAGMLSGASFALWENLTALSASGDGSGTLILVARVGTGLLHIVTAGMVSWGMASFWQSRRYLGRMIGAYVLAVMLHGLWNASGVLTGIGPLLQIPVDTSPITQTVESGAVVVLIALVFVNLGLLLYFNARLRRTQTAEGIDSARFVSNPLQTDSSPSDFSGVLPEDIAPSSAGPDSGDE
;
A
#
# COMPACT_ATOMS: atom_id res chain seq x y z
N MET A 1 37.33 5.13 5.58
CA MET A 1 36.85 4.07 4.66
C MET A 1 35.33 4.17 4.56
N ALA A 2 34.78 4.57 3.41
CA ALA A 2 33.34 4.49 3.18
C ALA A 2 32.94 3.00 3.17
N SER A 3 32.18 2.57 4.17
CA SER A 3 31.63 1.22 4.23
C SER A 3 30.87 0.94 2.94
N ARG A 4 31.31 -0.05 2.15
CA ARG A 4 30.51 -0.57 1.03
C ARG A 4 29.10 -0.86 1.57
N PRO A 5 28.02 -0.43 0.90
CA PRO A 5 26.68 -0.83 1.32
C PRO A 5 26.67 -2.36 1.41
N SER A 6 26.28 -2.90 2.56
CA SER A 6 26.17 -4.34 2.76
C SER A 6 25.31 -4.89 1.62
N ALA A 7 25.82 -5.89 0.91
CA ALA A 7 25.05 -6.57 -0.12
C ALA A 7 23.69 -7.00 0.48
N PRO A 8 22.57 -6.88 -0.26
CA PRO A 8 21.30 -7.41 0.18
C PRO A 8 21.50 -8.84 0.69
N ALA A 9 20.94 -9.17 1.85
CA ALA A 9 21.05 -10.53 2.37
C ALA A 9 20.51 -11.50 1.30
N ILE A 10 21.35 -12.44 0.85
CA ILE A 10 21.07 -13.24 -0.35
C ILE A 10 19.75 -14.02 -0.25
N TRP A 11 19.38 -14.43 0.96
CA TRP A 11 18.10 -15.10 1.26
C TRP A 11 16.89 -14.22 0.89
N ARG A 12 16.98 -12.90 1.04
CA ARG A 12 15.89 -11.97 0.70
C ARG A 12 15.69 -11.91 -0.80
N SER A 13 16.77 -11.88 -1.57
CA SER A 13 16.68 -11.92 -3.03
C SER A 13 16.06 -13.24 -3.51
N TRP A 14 16.37 -14.37 -2.87
CA TRP A 14 15.68 -15.64 -3.13
C TRP A 14 14.19 -15.59 -2.78
N LEU A 15 13.84 -15.07 -1.60
CA LEU A 15 12.44 -14.94 -1.17
C LEU A 15 11.64 -14.07 -2.15
N LEU A 16 12.17 -12.89 -2.50
CA LEU A 16 11.53 -11.96 -3.43
C LEU A 16 11.42 -12.55 -4.83
N LEU A 17 12.41 -13.32 -5.28
CA LEU A 17 12.34 -14.04 -6.55
C LEU A 17 11.19 -15.05 -6.54
N VAL A 18 11.12 -15.92 -5.52
CA VAL A 18 10.08 -16.95 -5.42
C VAL A 18 8.69 -16.33 -5.34
N ILE A 19 8.50 -15.36 -4.44
CA ILE A 19 7.20 -14.68 -4.27
C ILE A 19 6.80 -13.96 -5.55
N SER A 20 7.68 -13.15 -6.13
CA SER A 20 7.33 -12.34 -7.31
C SER A 20 7.13 -13.21 -8.56
N ALA A 21 7.90 -14.30 -8.72
CA ALA A 21 7.75 -15.21 -9.85
C ALA A 21 6.46 -16.04 -9.73
N SER A 22 6.19 -16.63 -8.56
CA SER A 22 4.98 -17.42 -8.33
C SER A 22 3.72 -16.56 -8.40
N GLY A 23 3.71 -15.41 -7.72
CA GLY A 23 2.59 -14.47 -7.76
C GLY A 23 2.38 -13.86 -9.13
N GLY A 24 3.46 -13.47 -9.82
CA GLY A 24 3.37 -12.96 -11.18
C GLY A 24 2.82 -13.99 -12.16
N LEU A 25 3.27 -15.24 -12.07
CA LEU A 25 2.74 -16.34 -12.88
C LEU A 25 1.26 -16.63 -12.56
N PHE A 26 0.90 -16.70 -11.27
CA PHE A 26 -0.48 -16.89 -10.84
C PHE A 26 -1.38 -15.78 -11.37
N ALA A 27 -0.92 -14.53 -11.34
CA ALA A 27 -1.67 -13.38 -11.85
C ALA A 27 -1.87 -13.48 -13.37
N ILE A 28 -0.84 -13.83 -14.15
CA ILE A 28 -0.95 -14.01 -15.61
C ILE A 28 -1.89 -15.16 -15.97
N VAL A 29 -1.78 -16.30 -15.29
CA VAL A 29 -2.67 -17.46 -15.50
C VAL A 29 -4.12 -17.09 -15.14
N GLY A 30 -4.31 -16.44 -13.98
CA GLY A 30 -5.62 -15.95 -13.54
C GLY A 30 -6.25 -14.98 -14.54
N ALA A 31 -5.46 -14.07 -15.11
CA ALA A 31 -5.92 -13.20 -16.18
C ALA A 31 -6.39 -13.97 -17.42
N GLY A 32 -5.64 -14.99 -17.84
CA GLY A 32 -6.04 -15.86 -18.95
C GLY A 32 -7.39 -16.55 -18.69
N LEU A 33 -7.59 -17.09 -17.49
CA LEU A 33 -8.86 -17.70 -17.09
C LEU A 33 -10.02 -16.68 -17.09
N LEU A 34 -9.78 -15.47 -16.58
CA LEU A 34 -10.79 -14.40 -16.58
C LEU A 34 -11.14 -13.92 -17.99
N ILE A 35 -10.18 -13.85 -18.93
CA ILE A 35 -10.45 -13.54 -20.34
C ILE A 35 -11.32 -14.61 -20.97
N VAL A 36 -11.02 -15.89 -20.73
CA VAL A 36 -11.82 -17.01 -21.22
C VAL A 36 -13.24 -16.94 -20.66
N ALA A 37 -13.38 -16.75 -19.33
CA ALA A 37 -14.68 -16.59 -18.69
C ALA A 37 -15.47 -15.39 -19.21
N GLY A 38 -14.81 -14.23 -19.37
CA GLY A 38 -15.40 -13.01 -19.92
C GLY A 38 -15.88 -13.19 -21.36
N THR A 39 -15.10 -13.89 -22.18
CA THR A 39 -15.46 -14.22 -23.57
C THR A 39 -16.67 -15.16 -23.63
N ILE A 40 -16.72 -16.18 -22.76
CA ILE A 40 -17.88 -17.08 -22.68
C ILE A 40 -19.12 -16.30 -22.24
N SER A 41 -19.02 -15.43 -21.23
CA SER A 41 -20.12 -14.58 -20.76
C SER A 41 -20.63 -13.64 -21.87
N LEU A 42 -19.72 -13.07 -22.66
CA LEU A 42 -20.05 -12.19 -23.78
C LEU A 42 -20.77 -12.93 -24.92
N LEU A 43 -20.33 -14.14 -25.27
CA LEU A 43 -20.87 -14.91 -26.41
C LEU A 43 -22.18 -15.63 -26.09
N ARG A 44 -22.37 -16.09 -24.84
CA ARG A 44 -23.51 -16.94 -24.47
C ARG A 44 -24.70 -16.20 -23.90
N ALA A 45 -24.65 -14.86 -23.81
CA ALA A 45 -25.70 -14.00 -23.27
C ALA A 45 -26.42 -14.62 -22.04
N ALA A 46 -25.85 -14.36 -20.86
CA ALA A 46 -26.37 -14.68 -19.52
C ALA A 46 -25.83 -15.97 -18.87
N VAL A 47 -24.76 -15.80 -18.10
CA VAL A 47 -24.75 -16.36 -16.74
C VAL A 47 -25.25 -15.25 -15.83
N HIS A 48 -26.42 -15.44 -15.21
CA HIS A 48 -26.96 -14.48 -14.25
C HIS A 48 -25.92 -14.18 -13.16
N GLY A 49 -25.60 -12.91 -12.94
CA GLY A 49 -24.63 -12.45 -11.93
C GLY A 49 -23.18 -12.29 -12.39
N LEU A 50 -22.80 -12.68 -13.61
CA LEU A 50 -21.42 -12.52 -14.13
C LEU A 50 -21.34 -11.55 -15.32
N GLN A 51 -21.14 -10.27 -15.02
CA GLN A 51 -20.94 -9.24 -16.05
C GLN A 51 -19.60 -9.43 -16.78
N SER A 52 -19.64 -9.55 -18.10
CA SER A 52 -18.45 -9.76 -18.95
C SER A 52 -17.43 -8.62 -18.81
N ILE A 53 -17.91 -7.37 -18.69
CA ILE A 53 -17.06 -6.17 -18.50
C ILE A 53 -16.24 -6.30 -17.21
N THR A 54 -16.84 -6.71 -16.10
CA THR A 54 -16.14 -6.92 -14.82
C THR A 54 -15.05 -7.98 -14.94
N LEU A 55 -15.33 -9.10 -15.63
CA LEU A 55 -14.35 -10.15 -15.86
C LEU A 55 -13.16 -9.65 -16.68
N PHE A 56 -13.40 -8.86 -17.73
CA PHE A 56 -12.33 -8.25 -18.52
C PHE A 56 -11.54 -7.22 -17.71
N ASN A 57 -12.21 -6.36 -16.93
CA ASN A 57 -11.54 -5.41 -16.05
C ASN A 57 -10.59 -6.15 -15.09
N LEU A 58 -11.09 -7.16 -14.37
CA LEU A 58 -10.27 -7.97 -13.45
C LEU A 58 -9.13 -8.70 -14.17
N ALA A 59 -9.34 -9.18 -15.40
CA ALA A 59 -8.25 -9.78 -16.17
C ALA A 59 -7.11 -8.79 -16.44
N TRP A 60 -7.43 -7.55 -16.80
CA TRP A 60 -6.44 -6.49 -17.00
C TRP A 60 -5.72 -6.10 -15.71
N VAL A 61 -6.44 -6.08 -14.58
CA VAL A 61 -5.83 -5.91 -13.24
C VAL A 61 -4.80 -7.00 -12.98
N MET A 62 -5.17 -8.26 -13.21
CA MET A 62 -4.30 -9.41 -13.00
C MET A 62 -3.08 -9.40 -13.95
N LEU A 63 -3.26 -9.00 -15.21
CA LEU A 63 -2.13 -8.77 -16.13
C LEU A 63 -1.18 -7.70 -15.62
N LEU A 64 -1.71 -6.56 -15.16
CA LEU A 64 -0.89 -5.48 -14.63
C LEU A 64 -0.07 -5.95 -13.41
N VAL A 65 -0.69 -6.66 -12.47
CA VAL A 65 0.00 -7.25 -11.31
C VAL A 65 1.11 -8.19 -11.78
N GLY A 66 0.81 -9.07 -12.75
CA GLY A 66 1.80 -9.96 -13.37
C GLY A 66 3.00 -9.22 -13.95
N PHE A 67 2.75 -8.16 -14.73
CA PHE A 67 3.80 -7.35 -15.33
C PHE A 67 4.61 -6.56 -14.30
N LEU A 68 3.99 -6.03 -13.25
CA LEU A 68 4.68 -5.32 -12.17
C LEU A 68 5.59 -6.23 -11.34
N CYS A 69 5.36 -7.55 -11.34
CA CYS A 69 6.24 -8.52 -10.71
C CYS A 69 7.52 -8.81 -11.52
N ILE A 70 7.53 -8.56 -12.84
CA ILE A 70 8.67 -8.90 -13.70
C ILE A 70 9.96 -8.17 -13.28
N PRO A 71 9.97 -6.84 -13.06
CA PRO A 71 11.18 -6.16 -12.59
C PRO A 71 11.69 -6.72 -11.26
N ALA A 72 10.80 -7.10 -10.34
CA ALA A 72 11.18 -7.67 -9.06
C ALA A 72 11.89 -9.03 -9.25
N VAL A 73 11.38 -9.88 -10.13
CA VAL A 73 12.02 -11.15 -10.54
C VAL A 73 13.40 -10.90 -11.14
N VAL A 74 13.49 -9.98 -12.11
CA VAL A 74 14.74 -9.67 -12.83
C VAL A 74 15.80 -9.14 -11.87
N TYR A 75 15.49 -8.13 -11.06
CA TYR A 75 16.46 -7.55 -10.12
C TYR A 75 16.84 -8.51 -8.99
N SER A 76 15.92 -9.37 -8.54
CA SER A 76 16.25 -10.40 -7.56
C SER A 76 17.22 -11.44 -8.14
N LEU A 77 16.99 -11.89 -9.38
CA LEU A 77 17.90 -12.80 -10.08
C LEU A 77 19.28 -12.18 -10.32
N LEU A 78 19.32 -10.90 -10.73
CA LEU A 78 20.58 -10.18 -10.91
C LEU A 78 21.34 -10.02 -9.59
N SER A 79 20.63 -9.72 -8.49
CA SER A 79 21.24 -9.64 -7.15
C SER A 79 21.82 -10.97 -6.68
N ILE A 80 21.11 -12.10 -6.91
CA ILE A 80 21.62 -13.46 -6.63
C ILE A 80 22.89 -13.75 -7.43
N ARG A 81 22.97 -13.27 -8.67
CA ARG A 81 24.16 -13.37 -9.54
C ARG A 81 25.28 -12.37 -9.17
N GLY A 82 25.16 -11.66 -8.05
CA GLY A 82 26.13 -10.67 -7.59
C GLY A 82 26.11 -9.33 -8.34
N LYS A 83 25.16 -9.12 -9.26
CA LYS A 83 25.01 -7.87 -10.02
C LYS A 83 24.13 -6.90 -9.24
N ASN A 84 24.75 -6.08 -8.40
CA ASN A 84 24.06 -5.07 -7.61
C ASN A 84 24.02 -3.72 -8.36
N PHE A 85 22.82 -3.15 -8.45
CA PHE A 85 22.58 -1.83 -9.07
C PHE A 85 22.32 -0.79 -7.99
N ILE A 86 22.78 0.43 -8.22
CA ILE A 86 22.55 1.57 -7.34
C ILE A 86 21.48 2.45 -7.98
N SER A 87 20.43 2.75 -7.21
CA SER A 87 19.42 3.71 -7.66
C SER A 87 19.92 5.14 -7.50
N ARG A 88 19.60 5.99 -8.47
CA ARG A 88 19.87 7.44 -8.40
C ARG A 88 18.58 8.22 -8.60
N PRO A 89 18.38 9.34 -7.89
CA PRO A 89 17.27 10.24 -8.18
C PRO A 89 17.37 10.74 -9.63
N ASN A 90 16.27 10.67 -10.37
CA ASN A 90 16.18 11.23 -11.72
C ASN A 90 15.09 12.31 -11.75
N PRO A 91 15.42 13.59 -11.92
CA PRO A 91 14.43 14.66 -11.89
C PRO A 91 13.42 14.58 -13.05
N LYS A 92 13.76 13.91 -14.16
CA LYS A 92 12.88 13.78 -15.32
C LYS A 92 11.66 12.90 -15.05
N THR A 93 11.72 11.96 -14.11
CA THR A 93 10.59 11.07 -13.80
C THR A 93 9.40 11.84 -13.27
N PHE A 94 9.65 12.88 -12.46
CA PHE A 94 8.61 13.76 -11.97
C PHE A 94 7.94 14.55 -13.11
N LEU A 95 8.72 15.03 -14.08
CA LEU A 95 8.18 15.74 -15.24
C LEU A 95 7.26 14.82 -16.06
N PHE A 96 7.70 13.58 -16.32
CA PHE A 96 6.89 12.60 -17.04
C PHE A 96 5.61 12.22 -16.27
N ALA A 97 5.69 12.05 -14.95
CA ALA A 97 4.48 11.78 -14.17
C ALA A 97 3.53 12.99 -14.15
N SER A 98 4.05 14.22 -14.17
CA SER A 98 3.21 15.42 -14.28
C SER A 98 2.52 15.51 -15.64
N ALA A 99 3.23 15.20 -16.73
CA ALA A 99 2.61 15.07 -18.05
C ALA A 99 1.56 13.96 -18.06
N GLY A 100 1.83 12.83 -17.39
CA GLY A 100 0.86 11.75 -17.19
C GLY A 100 -0.40 12.20 -16.45
N LEU A 101 -0.27 13.05 -15.42
CA LEU A 101 -1.42 13.61 -14.70
C LEU A 101 -2.24 14.59 -15.57
N LEU A 102 -1.61 15.32 -16.49
CA LEU A 102 -2.34 16.13 -17.47
C LEU A 102 -3.13 15.25 -18.44
N ILE A 103 -2.53 14.16 -18.92
CA ILE A 103 -3.22 13.15 -19.75
C ILE A 103 -4.38 12.53 -18.97
N TRP A 104 -4.18 12.23 -17.68
CA TRP A 104 -5.24 11.71 -16.82
C TRP A 104 -6.49 12.59 -16.83
N GLY A 105 -6.35 13.92 -16.76
CA GLY A 105 -7.49 14.84 -16.85
C GLY A 105 -8.31 14.67 -18.14
N LEU A 106 -7.66 14.38 -19.27
CA LEU A 106 -8.35 14.07 -20.53
C LEU A 106 -9.03 12.69 -20.48
N LEU A 107 -8.39 11.69 -19.86
CA LEU A 107 -8.95 10.35 -19.71
C LEU A 107 -10.22 10.32 -18.86
N VAL A 108 -10.32 11.17 -17.82
CA VAL A 108 -11.53 11.31 -17.01
C VAL A 108 -12.73 11.75 -17.86
N LEU A 109 -12.52 12.68 -18.79
CA LEU A 109 -13.58 13.14 -19.70
C LEU A 109 -14.05 12.03 -20.65
N LEU A 110 -13.16 11.11 -21.00
CA LEU A 110 -13.46 9.95 -21.85
C LEU A 110 -14.10 8.78 -21.07
N PHE A 111 -14.02 8.77 -19.74
CA PHE A 111 -14.43 7.62 -18.93
C PHE A 111 -15.92 7.31 -19.08
N LYS A 112 -16.80 8.28 -18.80
CA LYS A 112 -18.26 8.08 -18.89
C LYS A 112 -18.72 7.66 -20.30
N PRO A 113 -18.31 8.35 -21.40
CA PRO A 113 -18.69 7.93 -22.74
C PRO A 113 -18.25 6.50 -23.10
N VAL A 114 -17.04 6.09 -22.66
CA VAL A 114 -16.52 4.73 -22.91
C VAL A 114 -17.28 3.70 -22.09
N GLU A 115 -17.52 3.99 -20.81
CA GLU A 115 -18.23 3.12 -19.88
C GLU A 115 -19.64 2.77 -20.37
N THR A 116 -20.37 3.75 -20.91
CA THR A 116 -21.74 3.55 -21.40
C THR A 116 -21.80 3.08 -22.86
N SER A 117 -20.66 2.81 -23.50
CA SER A 117 -20.61 2.43 -24.92
C SER A 117 -20.81 0.92 -25.13
N PRO A 118 -21.30 0.49 -26.32
CA PRO A 118 -21.33 -0.93 -26.69
C PRO A 118 -19.95 -1.61 -26.73
N LEU A 119 -18.87 -0.80 -26.76
CA LEU A 119 -17.48 -1.27 -26.79
C LEU A 119 -16.81 -1.21 -25.42
N ALA A 120 -17.57 -0.97 -24.34
CA ALA A 120 -17.04 -0.89 -22.98
C ALA A 120 -16.22 -2.13 -22.60
N TRP A 121 -16.66 -3.34 -22.98
CA TRP A 121 -15.94 -4.59 -22.72
C TRP A 121 -14.50 -4.61 -23.25
N LEU A 122 -14.20 -3.82 -24.30
CA LEU A 122 -12.89 -3.74 -24.93
C LEU A 122 -12.09 -2.51 -24.49
N LEU A 123 -12.76 -1.34 -24.46
CA LEU A 123 -12.13 -0.04 -24.25
C LEU A 123 -12.03 0.37 -22.78
N LEU A 124 -12.95 -0.10 -21.93
CA LEU A 124 -12.97 0.26 -20.51
C LEU A 124 -11.83 -0.39 -19.72
N PRO A 125 -11.46 -1.68 -19.89
CA PRO A 125 -10.36 -2.27 -19.13
C PRO A 125 -9.02 -1.53 -19.21
N PRO A 126 -8.47 -1.18 -20.40
CA PRO A 126 -7.24 -0.40 -20.46
C PRO A 126 -7.42 1.02 -19.90
N LEU A 127 -8.61 1.61 -20.05
CA LEU A 127 -8.90 2.93 -19.50
C LEU A 127 -8.88 2.93 -17.97
N VAL A 128 -9.52 1.92 -17.33
CA VAL A 128 -9.51 1.70 -15.88
C VAL A 128 -8.08 1.58 -15.33
N LEU A 129 -7.19 0.89 -16.05
CA LEU A 129 -5.77 0.84 -15.66
C LEU A 129 -5.12 2.22 -15.70
N LEU A 130 -5.26 2.95 -16.81
CA LEU A 130 -4.60 4.24 -16.98
C LEU A 130 -5.10 5.28 -15.96
N VAL A 131 -6.41 5.37 -15.75
CA VAL A 131 -6.98 6.33 -14.80
C VAL A 131 -6.62 6.03 -13.35
N THR A 132 -6.25 4.77 -13.05
CA THR A 132 -5.80 4.37 -11.71
C THR A 132 -4.29 4.55 -11.54
N VAL A 133 -3.49 4.15 -12.52
CA VAL A 133 -2.02 4.15 -12.40
C VAL A 133 -1.44 5.56 -12.45
N LEU A 134 -1.96 6.44 -13.30
CA LEU A 134 -1.37 7.77 -13.53
C LEU A 134 -1.35 8.66 -12.26
N PRO A 135 -2.44 8.79 -11.48
CA PRO A 135 -2.41 9.56 -10.23
C PRO A 135 -1.45 8.96 -9.20
N LEU A 136 -1.47 7.64 -9.02
CA LEU A 136 -0.57 6.94 -8.09
C LEU A 136 0.90 7.17 -8.45
N TRP A 137 1.22 7.08 -9.74
CA TRP A 137 2.57 7.37 -10.23
C TRP A 137 2.99 8.81 -9.90
N TRP A 138 2.10 9.79 -10.13
CA TRP A 138 2.37 11.18 -9.79
C TRP A 138 2.58 11.42 -8.30
N TYR A 139 1.79 10.78 -7.43
CA TYR A 139 1.96 10.85 -5.98
C TYR A 139 3.31 10.27 -5.54
N ILE A 140 3.68 9.09 -6.05
CA ILE A 140 4.99 8.47 -5.77
C ILE A 140 6.12 9.40 -6.22
N GLU A 141 6.08 9.92 -7.45
CA GLU A 141 7.12 10.82 -7.95
C GLU A 141 7.21 12.10 -7.13
N THR A 142 6.07 12.64 -6.69
CA THR A 142 6.00 13.84 -5.86
C THR A 142 6.55 13.62 -4.45
N GLY A 143 6.17 12.52 -3.80
CA GLY A 143 6.67 12.17 -2.47
C GLY A 143 8.15 11.79 -2.47
N ARG A 144 8.64 11.18 -3.56
CA ARG A 144 10.03 10.69 -3.64
C ARG A 144 11.02 11.68 -4.22
N ARG A 145 10.63 12.90 -4.63
CA ARG A 145 11.56 13.85 -5.29
C ARG A 145 12.82 14.02 -4.45
N GLY A 146 13.99 13.73 -5.03
CA GLY A 146 15.27 13.81 -4.31
C GLY A 146 15.51 12.74 -3.25
N LEU A 147 14.60 11.78 -3.07
CA LEU A 147 14.74 10.60 -2.22
C LEU A 147 14.98 9.37 -3.10
N THR A 148 15.71 8.39 -2.60
CA THR A 148 15.91 7.12 -3.31
C THR A 148 16.15 5.97 -2.33
N LEU A 149 15.77 4.76 -2.72
CA LEU A 149 16.22 3.53 -2.07
C LEU A 149 17.62 3.18 -2.55
N SER A 150 18.32 2.28 -1.87
CA SER A 150 19.72 1.96 -2.21
C SER A 150 19.83 1.23 -3.55
N SER A 151 18.82 0.45 -3.94
CA SER A 151 18.84 -0.33 -5.18
C SER A 151 17.45 -0.49 -5.82
N PRO A 152 17.37 -0.74 -7.14
CA PRO A 152 16.11 -1.05 -7.81
C PRO A 152 15.47 -2.34 -7.28
N ALA A 153 16.29 -3.29 -6.81
CA ALA A 153 15.82 -4.54 -6.20
C ALA A 153 14.97 -4.29 -4.94
N GLN A 154 15.33 -3.29 -4.12
CA GLN A 154 14.51 -2.91 -2.98
C GLN A 154 13.18 -2.29 -3.42
N SER A 155 13.18 -1.34 -4.36
CA SER A 155 11.95 -0.70 -4.83
C SER A 155 10.97 -1.69 -5.45
N TRP A 156 11.44 -2.49 -6.40
CA TRP A 156 10.60 -3.48 -7.08
C TRP A 156 10.27 -4.67 -6.19
N GLY A 157 11.17 -5.04 -5.27
CA GLY A 157 10.89 -6.04 -4.25
C GLY A 157 9.75 -5.63 -3.31
N VAL A 158 9.73 -4.36 -2.88
CA VAL A 158 8.62 -3.82 -2.07
C VAL A 158 7.30 -3.86 -2.84
N ILE A 159 7.30 -3.45 -4.12
CA ILE A 159 6.10 -3.49 -4.97
C ILE A 159 5.61 -4.94 -5.15
N GLY A 160 6.48 -5.84 -5.59
CA GLY A 160 6.14 -7.25 -5.84
C GLY A 160 5.65 -7.97 -4.58
N PHE A 161 6.35 -7.80 -3.45
CA PHE A 161 5.93 -8.39 -2.18
C PHE A 161 4.60 -7.80 -1.69
N SER A 162 4.40 -6.49 -1.85
CA SER A 162 3.14 -5.87 -1.43
C SER A 162 1.96 -6.38 -2.23
N LEU A 163 2.13 -6.53 -3.55
CA LEU A 163 1.08 -7.01 -4.45
C LEU A 163 0.74 -8.49 -4.24
N VAL A 164 1.76 -9.33 -4.02
CA VAL A 164 1.58 -10.79 -3.99
C VAL A 164 1.36 -11.34 -2.58
N PHE A 165 1.90 -10.69 -1.56
CA PHE A 165 1.87 -11.21 -0.19
C PHE A 165 1.13 -10.30 0.79
N THR A 166 1.52 -9.03 0.89
CA THR A 166 0.88 -8.10 1.84
C THR A 166 -0.62 -7.98 1.61
N LEU A 167 -1.04 -7.81 0.35
CA LEU A 167 -2.44 -7.67 -0.01
C LEU A 167 -3.28 -8.91 0.37
N PRO A 168 -2.95 -10.14 -0.05
CA PRO A 168 -3.70 -11.32 0.38
C PRO A 168 -3.77 -11.49 1.90
N VAL A 169 -2.71 -11.13 2.64
CA VAL A 169 -2.72 -11.16 4.11
C VAL A 169 -3.76 -10.19 4.65
N ILE A 170 -3.75 -8.93 4.19
CA ILE A 170 -4.72 -7.93 4.63
C ILE A 170 -6.15 -8.37 4.29
N LEU A 171 -6.40 -8.80 3.06
CA LEU A 171 -7.72 -9.26 2.61
C LEU A 171 -8.20 -10.47 3.44
N THR A 172 -7.31 -11.42 3.75
CA THR A 172 -7.66 -12.57 4.60
C THR A 172 -8.06 -12.10 6.00
N LEU A 173 -7.32 -11.16 6.58
CA LEU A 173 -7.63 -10.61 7.91
C LEU A 173 -8.94 -9.82 7.90
N GLU A 174 -9.20 -9.03 6.86
CA GLU A 174 -10.48 -8.33 6.67
C GLU A 174 -11.65 -9.30 6.56
N LEU A 175 -11.51 -10.38 5.77
CA LEU A 175 -12.53 -11.43 5.67
C LEU A 175 -12.77 -12.14 7.01
N LEU A 176 -11.71 -12.37 7.79
CA LEU A 176 -11.84 -12.92 9.14
C LEU A 176 -12.59 -11.97 10.07
N VAL A 177 -12.27 -10.67 10.05
CA VAL A 177 -13.01 -9.65 10.81
C VAL A 177 -14.47 -9.61 10.38
N LEU A 178 -14.74 -9.57 9.08
CA LEU A 178 -16.11 -9.60 8.56
C LEU A 178 -16.85 -10.85 9.03
N GLY A 179 -16.21 -12.03 8.96
CA GLY A 179 -16.77 -13.28 9.46
C GLY A 179 -17.09 -13.22 10.95
N LEU A 180 -16.21 -12.66 11.78
CA LEU A 180 -16.46 -12.46 13.21
C LEU A 180 -17.63 -11.49 13.45
N VAL A 181 -17.68 -10.38 12.72
CA VAL A 181 -18.78 -9.41 12.80
C VAL A 181 -20.12 -10.08 12.44
N LEU A 182 -20.15 -10.91 11.39
CA LEU A 182 -21.34 -11.67 11.01
C LEU A 182 -21.75 -12.69 12.08
N VAL A 183 -20.79 -13.39 12.70
CA VAL A 183 -21.08 -14.34 13.79
C VAL A 183 -21.64 -13.64 15.01
N PHE A 184 -20.98 -12.58 15.51
CA PHE A 184 -21.46 -11.84 16.67
C PHE A 184 -22.77 -11.10 16.38
N GLY A 185 -22.91 -10.53 15.17
CA GLY A 185 -24.15 -9.93 14.71
C GLY A 185 -25.28 -10.95 14.61
N GLY A 186 -25.02 -12.15 14.12
CA GLY A 186 -25.98 -13.25 14.08
C GLY A 186 -26.41 -13.73 15.47
N ILE A 187 -25.47 -13.84 16.42
CA ILE A 187 -25.78 -14.15 17.83
C ILE A 187 -26.62 -13.05 18.47
N TYR A 188 -26.29 -11.78 18.20
CA TYR A 188 -27.08 -10.66 18.69
C TYR A 188 -28.50 -10.69 18.10
N LEU A 189 -28.62 -10.91 16.79
CA LEU A 189 -29.91 -10.99 16.12
C LEU A 189 -30.71 -12.21 16.54
N SER A 190 -30.10 -13.36 16.86
CA SER A 190 -30.81 -14.56 17.30
C SER A 190 -31.52 -14.41 18.64
N SER A 191 -31.11 -13.41 19.44
CA SER A 191 -31.85 -13.00 20.64
C SER A 191 -33.13 -12.20 20.36
N SER A 192 -33.35 -11.78 19.10
CA SER A 192 -34.57 -11.06 18.68
C SER A 192 -35.69 -12.03 18.33
N PRO A 193 -36.94 -11.79 18.80
CA PRO A 193 -38.10 -12.64 18.49
C PRO A 193 -38.35 -12.82 16.99
N ASP A 194 -37.98 -11.84 16.16
CA ASP A 194 -38.20 -11.82 14.71
C ASP A 194 -37.18 -12.63 13.90
N PHE A 195 -36.08 -13.08 14.50
CA PHE A 195 -34.97 -13.71 13.78
C PHE A 195 -35.37 -15.03 13.11
N ALA A 196 -36.17 -15.85 13.79
CA ALA A 196 -36.68 -17.11 13.23
C ALA A 196 -37.55 -16.87 11.98
N GLY A 197 -38.32 -15.77 11.97
CA GLY A 197 -39.11 -15.35 10.82
C GLY A 197 -38.23 -14.92 9.65
N GLN A 198 -37.21 -14.08 9.91
CA GLN A 198 -36.27 -13.63 8.87
C GLN A 198 -35.47 -14.79 8.27
N LEU A 199 -35.06 -15.77 9.08
CA LEU A 199 -34.36 -16.96 8.62
C LEU A 199 -35.27 -17.85 7.74
N ALA A 200 -36.55 -17.98 8.09
CA ALA A 200 -37.51 -18.70 7.27
C ALA A 200 -37.75 -18.02 5.91
N ILE A 201 -37.71 -16.69 5.85
CA ILE A 201 -37.79 -15.94 4.59
C ILE A 201 -36.51 -16.17 3.76
N LEU A 202 -35.32 -16.08 4.36
CA LEU A 202 -34.04 -16.40 3.70
C LEU A 202 -34.01 -17.82 3.14
N GLN A 203 -34.49 -18.81 3.90
CA GLN A 203 -34.58 -20.19 3.43
C GLN A 203 -35.49 -20.33 2.21
N ARG A 204 -36.63 -19.63 2.21
CA ARG A 204 -37.56 -19.62 1.06
C ARG A 204 -36.91 -18.93 -0.15
N MET A 205 -36.21 -17.82 0.04
CA MET A 205 -35.50 -17.12 -1.03
C MET A 205 -34.42 -17.98 -1.69
N VAL A 206 -33.58 -18.67 -0.90
CA VAL A 206 -32.52 -19.56 -1.44
C VAL A 206 -33.10 -20.74 -2.24
N SER A 207 -34.34 -21.11 -1.96
CA SER A 207 -35.03 -22.21 -2.62
C SER A 207 -35.85 -21.78 -3.84
N ASP A 208 -35.98 -20.48 -4.10
CA ASP A 208 -36.79 -19.94 -5.19
C ASP A 208 -35.92 -19.64 -6.43
N PRO A 209 -36.12 -20.35 -7.56
CA PRO A 209 -35.41 -20.09 -8.81
C PRO A 209 -35.72 -18.71 -9.42
N ASN A 210 -36.83 -18.08 -9.04
CA ASN A 210 -37.29 -16.77 -9.53
C ASN A 210 -37.14 -15.66 -8.49
N PHE A 211 -36.23 -15.85 -7.54
CA PHE A 211 -35.97 -14.91 -6.46
C PHE A 211 -35.78 -13.46 -6.96
N ASP A 212 -36.58 -12.52 -6.41
CA ASP A 212 -36.46 -11.09 -6.67
C ASP A 212 -35.39 -10.45 -5.76
N PRO A 213 -34.25 -9.97 -6.31
CA PRO A 213 -33.18 -9.31 -5.56
C PRO A 213 -33.64 -8.10 -4.74
N GLN A 214 -34.78 -7.49 -5.09
CA GLN A 214 -35.35 -6.38 -4.35
C GLN A 214 -35.69 -6.76 -2.90
N ILE A 215 -36.14 -8.00 -2.67
CA ILE A 215 -36.48 -8.49 -1.33
C ILE A 215 -35.26 -8.49 -0.40
N LEU A 216 -34.08 -8.89 -0.90
CA LEU A 216 -32.84 -8.82 -0.12
C LEU A 216 -32.47 -7.37 0.18
N THR A 217 -32.58 -6.49 -0.81
CA THR A 217 -32.28 -5.06 -0.65
C THR A 217 -33.15 -4.44 0.44
N ASP A 218 -34.45 -4.75 0.45
CA ASP A 218 -35.39 -4.24 1.44
C ASP A 218 -35.15 -4.84 2.85
N MET A 219 -34.72 -6.10 2.93
CA MET A 219 -34.33 -6.70 4.21
C MET A 219 -33.06 -6.06 4.78
N PHE A 220 -32.05 -5.82 3.95
CA PHE A 220 -30.82 -5.16 4.37
C PHE A 220 -31.07 -3.70 4.76
N SER A 221 -31.92 -2.97 4.02
CA SER A 221 -32.27 -1.58 4.36
C SER A 221 -32.97 -1.51 5.72
N GLY A 222 -33.89 -2.43 6.02
CA GLY A 222 -34.54 -2.52 7.33
C GLY A 222 -33.57 -2.81 8.48
N LEU A 223 -32.52 -3.60 8.26
CA LEU A 223 -31.46 -3.80 9.25
C LEU A 223 -30.60 -2.55 9.43
N LEU A 224 -30.26 -1.87 8.33
CA LEU A 224 -29.45 -0.66 8.35
C LEU A 224 -30.17 0.52 9.01
N GLN A 225 -31.49 0.55 9.04
CA GLN A 225 -32.24 1.56 9.80
C GLN A 225 -32.09 1.42 11.33
N ARG A 226 -31.54 0.31 11.84
CA ARG A 226 -31.26 0.13 13.27
C ARG A 226 -29.99 0.90 13.66
N PRO A 227 -30.06 1.88 14.60
CA PRO A 227 -28.89 2.70 14.95
C PRO A 227 -27.66 1.90 15.39
N GLY A 228 -27.86 0.81 16.13
CA GLY A 228 -26.78 -0.08 16.56
C GLY A 228 -26.03 -0.74 15.40
N VAL A 229 -26.73 -1.04 14.29
CA VAL A 229 -26.12 -1.64 13.09
C VAL A 229 -25.27 -0.62 12.35
N ILE A 230 -25.76 0.62 12.17
CA ILE A 230 -24.97 1.71 11.56
C ILE A 230 -23.72 2.01 12.39
N LEU A 231 -23.87 2.12 13.71
CA LEU A 231 -22.73 2.38 14.61
C LEU A 231 -21.71 1.26 14.58
N ALA A 232 -22.16 -0.01 14.54
CA ALA A 232 -21.27 -1.16 14.38
C ALA A 232 -20.56 -1.15 13.03
N LEU A 233 -21.28 -0.87 11.94
CA LEU A 233 -20.71 -0.75 10.59
C LEU A 233 -19.64 0.34 10.55
N LEU A 234 -19.93 1.53 11.08
CA LEU A 234 -18.96 2.62 11.17
C LEU A 234 -17.76 2.25 12.04
N ALA A 235 -17.97 1.60 13.19
CA ALA A 235 -16.86 1.17 14.05
C ALA A 235 -15.92 0.17 13.34
N VAL A 236 -16.47 -0.72 12.53
CA VAL A 236 -15.69 -1.70 11.76
C VAL A 236 -14.98 -1.01 10.58
N VAL A 237 -15.73 -0.33 9.70
CA VAL A 237 -15.22 0.25 8.45
C VAL A 237 -14.27 1.43 8.70
N SER A 238 -14.53 2.22 9.75
CA SER A 238 -13.75 3.42 10.06
C SER A 238 -12.79 3.26 11.25
N GLY A 239 -12.82 2.11 11.93
CA GLY A 239 -11.95 1.84 13.08
C GLY A 239 -11.11 0.58 12.87
N VAL A 240 -11.76 -0.58 12.90
CA VAL A 240 -11.08 -1.88 12.86
C VAL A 240 -10.32 -2.11 11.55
N VAL A 241 -10.96 -1.84 10.42
CA VAL A 241 -10.35 -2.03 9.09
C VAL A 241 -9.11 -1.13 8.91
N PRO A 242 -9.17 0.20 9.11
CA PRO A 242 -7.99 1.07 9.09
C PRO A 242 -6.88 0.64 10.04
N LEU A 243 -7.23 0.19 11.26
CA LEU A 243 -6.26 -0.27 12.25
C LEU A 243 -5.45 -1.46 11.70
N LEU A 244 -6.13 -2.45 11.12
CA LEU A 244 -5.50 -3.62 10.51
C LEU A 244 -4.70 -3.25 9.28
N GLU A 245 -5.31 -2.51 8.36
CA GLU A 245 -4.68 -2.11 7.11
C GLU A 245 -3.38 -1.34 7.35
N GLU A 246 -3.38 -0.30 8.19
CA GLU A 246 -2.18 0.51 8.46
C GLU A 246 -1.10 -0.27 9.22
N MET A 247 -1.47 -1.34 9.93
CA MET A 247 -0.53 -2.21 10.64
C MET A 247 0.21 -3.13 9.66
N PHE A 248 -0.49 -3.65 8.65
CA PHE A 248 0.04 -4.66 7.75
C PHE A 248 0.52 -4.13 6.40
N LYS A 249 0.09 -2.93 5.96
CA LYS A 249 0.65 -2.29 4.76
C LYS A 249 2.19 -2.29 4.77
N PRO A 250 2.88 -1.90 5.86
CA PRO A 250 4.35 -1.88 5.91
C PRO A 250 5.04 -3.26 5.93
N LEU A 251 4.34 -4.40 5.78
CA LEU A 251 4.95 -5.74 5.80
C LEU A 251 6.13 -5.87 4.84
N ALA A 252 6.06 -5.29 3.65
CA ALA A 252 7.16 -5.29 2.69
C ALA A 252 8.40 -4.53 3.22
N VAL A 253 8.21 -3.51 4.05
CA VAL A 253 9.28 -2.71 4.66
C VAL A 253 9.99 -3.50 5.76
N TRP A 254 9.29 -4.42 6.45
CA TRP A 254 9.91 -5.32 7.44
C TRP A 254 10.99 -6.22 6.82
N LEU A 255 10.86 -6.62 5.54
CA LEU A 255 11.92 -7.36 4.84
C LEU A 255 13.23 -6.56 4.71
N LEU A 256 13.15 -5.24 4.85
CA LEU A 256 14.27 -4.32 4.76
C LEU A 256 14.77 -3.86 6.15
N ALA A 257 14.17 -4.32 7.26
CA ALA A 257 14.53 -3.89 8.61
C ALA A 257 16.03 -4.11 8.94
N GLY A 258 16.62 -5.19 8.41
CA GLY A 258 18.04 -5.51 8.56
C GLY A 258 18.99 -4.59 7.79
N ASP A 259 18.50 -3.80 6.82
CA ASP A 259 19.32 -2.92 5.97
C ASP A 259 19.63 -1.57 6.62
N LYS A 260 19.22 -1.36 7.88
CA LYS A 260 19.37 -0.08 8.61
C LYS A 260 18.83 1.11 7.81
N LEU A 261 17.59 0.98 7.29
CA LEU A 261 16.96 2.01 6.48
C LEU A 261 17.01 3.39 7.16
N THR A 262 17.36 4.41 6.39
CA THR A 262 17.14 5.80 6.80
C THR A 262 15.64 6.11 6.91
N PRO A 263 15.21 7.10 7.71
CA PRO A 263 13.80 7.49 7.77
C PRO A 263 13.26 7.88 6.39
N ALA A 264 14.10 8.45 5.52
CA ALA A 264 13.76 8.78 4.14
C ALA A 264 13.53 7.53 3.27
N GLN A 265 14.36 6.50 3.43
CA GLN A 265 14.17 5.23 2.75
C GLN A 265 12.95 4.48 3.28
N GLY A 266 12.70 4.51 4.60
CA GLY A 266 11.49 3.97 5.21
C GLY A 266 10.23 4.64 4.66
N PHE A 267 10.22 5.98 4.59
CA PHE A 267 9.13 6.73 3.97
C PHE A 267 8.86 6.30 2.53
N LEU A 268 9.91 6.21 1.70
CA LEU A 268 9.79 5.81 0.30
C LEU A 268 9.32 4.35 0.15
N ALA A 269 9.87 3.42 0.92
CA ALA A 269 9.42 2.03 0.90
C ALA A 269 7.95 1.91 1.34
N GLY A 270 7.54 2.66 2.35
CA GLY A 270 6.14 2.76 2.78
C GLY A 270 5.22 3.29 1.70
N MET A 271 5.60 4.40 1.02
CA MET A 271 4.82 4.94 -0.10
C MET A 271 4.65 3.94 -1.23
N LEU A 272 5.68 3.16 -1.58
CA LEU A 272 5.59 2.13 -2.61
C LEU A 272 4.62 1.02 -2.20
N SER A 273 4.66 0.60 -0.93
CA SER A 273 3.73 -0.40 -0.41
C SER A 273 2.29 0.11 -0.36
N GLY A 274 2.07 1.34 0.12
CA GLY A 274 0.77 2.00 0.10
C GLY A 274 0.23 2.22 -1.32
N ALA A 275 1.10 2.53 -2.29
CA ALA A 275 0.71 2.62 -3.69
C ALA A 275 0.32 1.27 -4.28
N SER A 276 1.01 0.18 -3.92
CA SER A 276 0.61 -1.17 -4.32
C SER A 276 -0.75 -1.55 -3.74
N PHE A 277 -1.01 -1.20 -2.48
CA PHE A 277 -2.31 -1.40 -1.85
C PHE A 277 -3.40 -0.60 -2.56
N ALA A 278 -3.19 0.71 -2.73
CA ALA A 278 -4.10 1.61 -3.43
C ALA A 278 -4.37 1.18 -4.86
N LEU A 279 -3.36 0.68 -5.58
CA LEU A 279 -3.52 0.18 -6.93
C LEU A 279 -4.55 -0.94 -6.96
N TRP A 280 -4.40 -1.94 -6.10
CA TRP A 280 -5.33 -3.07 -6.04
C TRP A 280 -6.73 -2.64 -5.63
N GLU A 281 -6.84 -1.84 -4.56
CA GLU A 281 -8.11 -1.39 -4.02
C GLU A 281 -8.89 -0.55 -5.05
N ASN A 282 -8.23 0.43 -5.67
CA ASN A 282 -8.84 1.29 -6.69
C ASN A 282 -9.24 0.50 -7.95
N LEU A 283 -8.37 -0.40 -8.41
CA LEU A 283 -8.66 -1.23 -9.58
C LEU A 283 -9.82 -2.19 -9.33
N THR A 284 -9.90 -2.78 -8.14
CA THR A 284 -11.00 -3.68 -7.76
C THR A 284 -12.31 -2.90 -7.66
N ALA A 285 -12.29 -1.73 -7.03
CA ALA A 285 -13.46 -0.85 -6.97
C ALA A 285 -13.95 -0.42 -8.37
N LEU A 286 -13.04 -0.07 -9.27
CA LEU A 286 -13.38 0.33 -10.64
C LEU A 286 -13.70 -0.86 -11.55
N SER A 287 -13.35 -2.09 -11.16
CA SER A 287 -13.63 -3.28 -11.97
C SER A 287 -15.13 -3.54 -12.16
N ALA A 288 -15.94 -3.09 -11.20
CA ALA A 288 -17.39 -3.16 -11.26
C ALA A 288 -18.03 -2.06 -12.14
N SER A 289 -17.23 -1.16 -12.74
CA SER A 289 -17.75 -0.10 -13.62
C SER A 289 -18.26 -0.68 -14.95
N GLY A 290 -19.16 0.04 -15.61
CA GLY A 290 -19.83 -0.40 -16.84
C GLY A 290 -21.32 -0.03 -16.91
N ASP A 291 -21.87 0.50 -15.82
CA ASP A 291 -23.27 0.93 -15.70
C ASP A 291 -23.45 2.46 -15.74
N GLY A 292 -22.35 3.21 -15.85
CA GLY A 292 -22.33 4.68 -15.91
C GLY A 292 -22.06 5.36 -14.57
N SER A 293 -21.88 4.60 -13.49
CA SER A 293 -21.54 5.12 -12.15
C SER A 293 -20.03 5.27 -11.93
N GLY A 294 -19.19 4.65 -12.77
CA GLY A 294 -17.75 4.52 -12.55
C GLY A 294 -16.99 5.84 -12.53
N THR A 295 -17.49 6.91 -13.15
CA THR A 295 -16.83 8.24 -13.12
C THR A 295 -16.82 8.85 -11.71
N LEU A 296 -17.90 8.68 -10.94
CA LEU A 296 -17.95 9.18 -9.56
C LEU A 296 -16.99 8.38 -8.67
N ILE A 297 -16.99 7.05 -8.84
CA ILE A 297 -16.07 6.13 -8.16
C ILE A 297 -14.62 6.55 -8.46
N LEU A 298 -14.30 6.77 -9.74
CA LEU A 298 -12.97 7.19 -10.19
C LEU A 298 -12.48 8.43 -9.43
N VAL A 299 -13.30 9.49 -9.37
CA VAL A 299 -12.91 10.75 -8.72
C VAL A 299 -12.65 10.55 -7.23
N ALA A 300 -13.51 9.78 -6.54
CA ALA A 300 -13.30 9.46 -5.13
C ALA A 300 -11.99 8.68 -4.90
N ARG A 301 -11.66 7.75 -5.80
CA ARG A 301 -10.49 6.86 -5.68
C ARG A 301 -9.15 7.55 -5.86
N VAL A 302 -9.11 8.73 -6.50
CA VAL A 302 -7.91 9.58 -6.55
C VAL A 302 -7.45 9.96 -5.14
N GLY A 303 -8.40 10.36 -4.29
CA GLY A 303 -8.11 10.75 -2.90
C GLY A 303 -7.73 9.55 -2.03
N THR A 304 -8.41 8.41 -2.18
CA THR A 304 -8.06 7.17 -1.45
C THR A 304 -6.64 6.72 -1.77
N GLY A 305 -6.23 6.83 -3.05
CA GLY A 305 -4.87 6.48 -3.45
C GLY A 305 -3.79 7.35 -2.81
N LEU A 306 -4.03 8.67 -2.72
CA LEU A 306 -3.14 9.59 -2.01
C LEU A 306 -3.06 9.27 -0.51
N LEU A 307 -4.20 9.01 0.13
CA LEU A 307 -4.28 8.64 1.54
C LEU A 307 -3.41 7.42 1.84
N HIS A 308 -3.58 6.32 1.12
CA HIS A 308 -2.81 5.09 1.36
C HIS A 308 -1.31 5.25 1.15
N ILE A 309 -0.89 6.02 0.14
CA ILE A 309 0.53 6.33 -0.08
C ILE A 309 1.11 7.11 1.10
N VAL A 310 0.40 8.14 1.57
CA VAL A 310 0.87 9.02 2.65
C VAL A 310 0.91 8.28 3.98
N THR A 311 -0.17 7.58 4.34
CA THR A 311 -0.30 6.84 5.59
C THR A 311 0.74 5.71 5.69
N ALA A 312 0.87 4.86 4.68
CA ALA A 312 1.89 3.81 4.67
C ALA A 312 3.33 4.38 4.69
N GLY A 313 3.56 5.49 3.98
CA GLY A 313 4.82 6.23 4.05
C GLY A 313 5.14 6.74 5.45
N MET A 314 4.16 7.34 6.14
CA MET A 314 4.30 7.86 7.50
C MET A 314 4.59 6.76 8.51
N VAL A 315 3.84 5.66 8.48
CA VAL A 315 4.07 4.51 9.38
C VAL A 315 5.48 3.96 9.18
N SER A 316 5.88 3.76 7.93
CA SER A 316 7.20 3.20 7.59
C SER A 316 8.36 4.16 7.91
N TRP A 317 8.13 5.48 7.83
CA TRP A 317 9.06 6.49 8.34
C TRP A 317 9.24 6.39 9.86
N GLY A 318 8.14 6.20 10.59
CA GLY A 318 8.15 5.97 12.03
C GLY A 318 8.92 4.71 12.40
N MET A 319 8.66 3.59 11.70
CA MET A 319 9.35 2.31 11.87
C MET A 319 10.85 2.42 11.60
N ALA A 320 11.25 2.99 10.46
CA ALA A 320 12.66 3.18 10.13
C ALA A 320 13.37 4.09 11.16
N SER A 321 12.70 5.15 11.63
CA SER A 321 13.24 5.98 12.72
C SER A 321 13.48 5.16 13.98
N PHE A 322 12.52 4.31 14.38
CA PHE A 322 12.65 3.45 15.55
C PHE A 322 13.75 2.38 15.41
N TRP A 323 13.89 1.78 14.23
CA TRP A 323 14.96 0.81 13.96
C TRP A 323 16.35 1.43 14.04
N GLN A 324 16.51 2.69 13.62
CA GLN A 324 17.76 3.42 13.80
C GLN A 324 18.04 3.75 15.27
N SER A 325 17.02 4.16 16.01
CA SER A 325 17.17 4.45 17.44
C SER A 325 15.86 4.22 18.17
N ARG A 326 15.92 3.31 19.17
CA ARG A 326 14.76 2.91 19.99
C ARG A 326 14.09 4.09 20.72
N ARG A 327 14.79 5.22 20.88
CA ARG A 327 14.25 6.47 21.42
C ARG A 327 13.08 7.05 20.61
N TYR A 328 12.92 6.64 19.35
CA TYR A 328 11.84 7.10 18.48
C TYR A 328 10.59 6.21 18.53
N LEU A 329 10.41 5.42 19.60
CA LEU A 329 9.19 4.62 19.80
C LEU A 329 7.91 5.47 19.74
N GLY A 330 7.90 6.62 20.43
CA GLY A 330 6.76 7.54 20.41
C GLY A 330 6.46 8.11 19.01
N ARG A 331 7.49 8.28 18.18
CA ARG A 331 7.31 8.68 16.76
C ARG A 331 6.65 7.58 15.94
N MET A 332 7.06 6.32 16.14
CA MET A 332 6.46 5.18 15.44
C MET A 332 4.99 5.01 15.82
N ILE A 333 4.68 5.02 17.12
CA ILE A 333 3.31 4.90 17.62
C ILE A 333 2.47 6.09 17.16
N GLY A 334 2.98 7.32 17.29
CA GLY A 334 2.26 8.52 16.86
C GLY A 334 1.99 8.56 15.35
N ALA A 335 2.93 8.09 14.52
CA ALA A 335 2.72 7.98 13.08
C ALA A 335 1.65 6.94 12.74
N TYR A 336 1.64 5.80 13.43
CA TYR A 336 0.61 4.77 13.27
C TYR A 336 -0.78 5.26 13.70
N VAL A 337 -0.91 5.85 14.88
CA VAL A 337 -2.18 6.39 15.37
C VAL A 337 -2.71 7.47 14.42
N LEU A 338 -1.86 8.39 13.96
CA LEU A 338 -2.26 9.42 13.01
C LEU A 338 -2.69 8.81 11.66
N ALA A 339 -1.99 7.79 11.16
CA ALA A 339 -2.36 7.10 9.94
C ALA A 339 -3.75 6.45 10.06
N VAL A 340 -4.00 5.73 11.16
CA VAL A 340 -5.30 5.10 11.46
C VAL A 340 -6.40 6.15 11.60
N MET A 341 -6.14 7.29 12.24
CA MET A 341 -7.14 8.37 12.35
C MET A 341 -7.47 9.02 11.00
N LEU A 342 -6.46 9.31 10.19
CA LEU A 342 -6.66 9.89 8.85
C LEU A 342 -7.45 8.93 7.95
N HIS A 343 -7.10 7.65 7.99
CA HIS A 343 -7.77 6.63 7.18
C HIS A 343 -9.17 6.31 7.71
N GLY A 344 -9.33 6.18 9.02
CA GLY A 344 -10.64 6.00 9.65
C GLY A 344 -11.60 7.16 9.36
N LEU A 345 -11.12 8.40 9.43
CA LEU A 345 -11.91 9.56 9.08
C LEU A 345 -12.30 9.56 7.59
N TRP A 346 -11.38 9.17 6.70
CA TRP A 346 -11.69 9.00 5.28
C TRP A 346 -12.81 7.97 5.06
N ASN A 347 -12.69 6.79 5.67
CA ASN A 347 -13.69 5.73 5.55
C ASN A 347 -15.04 6.13 6.14
N ALA A 348 -15.03 6.80 7.31
CA ALA A 348 -16.25 7.32 7.92
C ALA A 348 -16.95 8.30 6.99
N SER A 349 -16.22 9.28 6.46
CA SER A 349 -16.78 10.24 5.51
C SER A 349 -17.26 9.56 4.24
N GLY A 350 -16.53 8.58 3.70
CA GLY A 350 -16.97 7.78 2.54
C GLY A 350 -18.33 7.12 2.76
N VAL A 351 -18.52 6.43 3.89
CA VAL A 351 -19.82 5.84 4.26
C VAL A 351 -20.90 6.93 4.41
N LEU A 352 -20.57 8.03 5.08
CA LEU A 352 -21.52 9.12 5.33
C LEU A 352 -21.94 9.86 4.05
N THR A 353 -21.12 9.90 3.00
CA THR A 353 -21.52 10.49 1.70
C THR A 353 -22.59 9.67 0.96
N GLY A 354 -22.80 8.40 1.34
CA GLY A 354 -23.81 7.52 0.74
C GLY A 354 -24.94 7.13 1.70
N ILE A 355 -25.09 7.83 2.83
CA ILE A 355 -25.98 7.41 3.91
C ILE A 355 -27.47 7.52 3.54
N GLY A 356 -27.88 8.52 2.77
CA GLY A 356 -29.26 8.71 2.31
C GLY A 356 -29.74 7.53 1.46
N PRO A 357 -29.06 7.21 0.34
CA PRO A 357 -29.36 6.02 -0.46
C PRO A 357 -29.30 4.72 0.37
N LEU A 358 -28.32 4.59 1.27
CA LEU A 358 -28.15 3.41 2.12
C LEU A 358 -29.33 3.18 3.07
N LEU A 359 -29.93 4.25 3.59
CA LEU A 359 -31.08 4.20 4.50
C LEU A 359 -32.43 4.35 3.79
N GLN A 360 -32.44 4.47 2.45
CA GLN A 360 -33.62 4.76 1.65
C GLN A 360 -34.35 6.05 2.10
N ILE A 361 -33.61 7.02 2.64
CA ILE A 361 -34.15 8.31 3.05
C ILE A 361 -34.04 9.27 1.86
N PRO A 362 -35.14 9.85 1.35
CA PRO A 362 -35.07 10.82 0.27
C PRO A 362 -34.28 12.05 0.75
N VAL A 363 -33.07 12.23 0.21
CA VAL A 363 -32.11 13.28 0.64
C VAL A 363 -32.72 14.68 0.51
N ASP A 364 -33.52 14.90 -0.53
CA ASP A 364 -34.20 16.18 -0.81
C ASP A 364 -35.23 16.58 0.26
N THR A 365 -35.64 15.64 1.10
CA THR A 365 -36.69 15.85 2.12
C THR A 365 -36.15 15.88 3.56
N SER A 366 -34.88 15.53 3.77
CA SER A 366 -34.24 15.47 5.09
C SER A 366 -33.06 16.45 5.19
N PRO A 367 -33.25 17.63 5.81
CA PRO A 367 -32.18 18.61 5.98
C PRO A 367 -30.96 18.06 6.74
N ILE A 368 -31.19 17.13 7.67
CA ILE A 368 -30.11 16.48 8.45
C ILE A 368 -29.28 15.59 7.54
N THR A 369 -29.91 14.74 6.72
CA THR A 369 -29.20 13.85 5.79
C THR A 369 -28.37 14.65 4.79
N GLN A 370 -28.95 15.71 4.20
CA GLN A 370 -28.25 16.59 3.29
C GLN A 370 -27.04 17.27 3.96
N THR A 371 -27.19 17.72 5.21
CA THR A 371 -26.09 18.35 5.98
C THR A 371 -24.97 17.35 6.25
N VAL A 372 -25.30 16.11 6.63
CA VAL A 372 -24.32 15.05 6.91
C VAL A 372 -23.55 14.68 5.64
N GLU A 373 -24.24 14.43 4.52
CA GLU A 373 -23.59 14.08 3.25
C GLU A 373 -22.69 15.21 2.75
N SER A 374 -23.20 16.45 2.75
CA SER A 374 -22.42 17.63 2.33
C SER A 374 -21.21 17.85 3.23
N GLY A 375 -21.38 17.72 4.55
CA GLY A 375 -20.29 17.80 5.51
C GLY A 375 -19.23 16.72 5.29
N ALA A 376 -19.65 15.48 5.02
CA ALA A 376 -18.74 14.38 4.71
C ALA A 376 -17.94 14.63 3.42
N VAL A 377 -18.55 15.18 2.37
CA VAL A 377 -17.84 15.59 1.14
C VAL A 377 -16.80 16.66 1.45
N VAL A 378 -17.15 17.68 2.25
CA VAL A 378 -16.19 18.73 2.66
C VAL A 378 -15.01 18.13 3.42
N VAL A 379 -15.25 17.18 4.32
CA VAL A 379 -14.19 16.48 5.05
C VAL A 379 -13.28 15.68 4.10
N LEU A 380 -13.85 14.94 3.13
CA LEU A 380 -13.05 14.22 2.13
C LEU A 380 -12.17 15.16 1.32
N ILE A 381 -12.72 16.29 0.85
CA ILE A 381 -11.96 17.31 0.12
C ILE A 381 -10.83 17.87 1.00
N ALA A 382 -11.13 18.21 2.25
CA ALA A 382 -10.13 18.69 3.21
C ALA A 382 -9.02 17.65 3.43
N LEU A 383 -9.38 16.36 3.57
CA LEU A 383 -8.43 15.26 3.72
C LEU A 383 -7.52 15.08 2.51
N VAL A 384 -8.01 15.32 1.28
CA VAL A 384 -7.15 15.32 0.09
C VAL A 384 -6.04 16.37 0.23
N PHE A 385 -6.40 17.60 0.62
CA PHE A 385 -5.42 18.67 0.81
C PHE A 385 -4.49 18.43 2.00
N VAL A 386 -4.99 17.88 3.11
CA VAL A 386 -4.17 17.49 4.26
C VAL A 386 -3.15 16.43 3.86
N ASN A 387 -3.57 15.35 3.19
CA ASN A 387 -2.66 14.29 2.76
C ASN A 387 -1.65 14.81 1.73
N LEU A 388 -2.06 15.68 0.80
CA LEU A 388 -1.13 16.30 -0.16
C LEU A 388 -0.11 17.18 0.57
N GLY A 389 -0.56 17.98 1.55
CA GLY A 389 0.29 18.79 2.40
C GLY A 389 1.29 17.94 3.19
N LEU A 390 0.85 16.82 3.76
CA LEU A 390 1.70 15.85 4.46
C LEU A 390 2.75 15.25 3.52
N LEU A 391 2.35 14.81 2.31
CA LEU A 391 3.26 14.27 1.30
C LEU A 391 4.40 15.26 0.99
N LEU A 392 4.03 16.52 0.74
CA LEU A 392 4.97 17.59 0.43
C LEU A 392 5.85 17.94 1.65
N TYR A 393 5.26 17.99 2.84
CA TYR A 393 5.97 18.24 4.09
C TYR A 393 7.03 17.17 4.37
N PHE A 394 6.66 15.89 4.29
CA PHE A 394 7.59 14.77 4.51
C PHE A 394 8.72 14.80 3.47
N ASN A 395 8.40 15.01 2.19
CA ASN A 395 9.42 15.16 1.16
C ASN A 395 10.41 16.29 1.48
N ALA A 396 9.91 17.49 1.75
CA ALA A 396 10.74 18.66 2.02
C ALA A 396 11.63 18.47 3.26
N ARG A 397 11.05 17.92 4.34
CA ARG A 397 11.77 17.67 5.60
C ARG A 397 12.87 16.61 5.41
N LEU A 398 12.55 15.48 4.81
CA LEU A 398 13.48 14.35 4.66
C LEU A 398 14.66 14.69 3.74
N ARG A 399 14.41 15.47 2.68
CA ARG A 399 15.48 15.97 1.81
C ARG A 399 16.47 16.86 2.57
N ARG A 400 15.98 17.77 3.41
CA ARG A 400 16.86 18.66 4.20
C ARG A 400 17.75 17.86 5.15
N THR A 401 17.21 16.83 5.79
CA THR A 401 17.99 15.94 6.68
C THR A 401 19.06 15.17 5.92
N GLN A 402 18.73 14.59 4.75
CA GLN A 402 19.72 13.89 3.93
C GLN A 402 20.85 14.80 3.42
N THR A 403 20.52 16.03 3.00
CA THR A 403 21.54 16.99 2.58
C THR A 403 22.46 17.38 3.74
N ALA A 404 21.92 17.60 4.95
CA ALA A 404 22.71 17.94 6.13
C ALA A 404 23.67 16.80 6.53
N GLU A 405 23.20 15.55 6.58
CA GLU A 405 24.02 14.37 6.86
C GLU A 405 25.13 14.17 5.80
N GLY A 406 24.84 14.47 4.54
CA GLY A 406 25.82 14.42 3.44
C GLY A 406 26.91 15.50 3.55
N ILE A 407 26.56 16.72 3.98
CA ILE A 407 27.52 17.82 4.20
C ILE A 407 28.43 17.52 5.39
N ASP A 408 27.89 17.02 6.50
CA ASP A 408 28.69 16.69 7.68
C ASP A 408 29.67 15.55 7.37
N SER A 409 29.20 14.50 6.69
CA SER A 409 30.06 13.40 6.23
C SER A 409 31.19 13.88 5.32
N ALA A 410 30.91 14.83 4.41
CA ALA A 410 31.93 15.42 3.53
C ALA A 410 32.96 16.27 4.31
N ARG A 411 32.53 17.02 5.33
CA ARG A 411 33.41 17.82 6.20
C ARG A 411 34.38 16.95 7.01
N PHE A 412 33.92 15.81 7.53
CA PHE A 412 34.78 14.84 8.23
C PHE A 412 35.78 14.14 7.31
N VAL A 413 35.43 13.94 6.04
CA VAL A 413 36.36 13.36 5.04
C VAL A 413 37.39 14.39 4.56
N SER A 414 37.03 15.67 4.49
CA SER A 414 37.93 16.75 4.05
C SER A 414 38.91 17.25 5.13
N ASN A 415 38.83 16.76 6.36
CA ASN A 415 39.73 17.19 7.45
C ASN A 415 40.44 16.00 8.13
N PRO A 416 41.47 15.38 7.51
CA PRO A 416 42.16 14.23 8.08
C PRO A 416 43.20 14.54 9.17
N LEU A 417 43.38 15.80 9.60
CA LEU A 417 44.46 16.16 10.52
C LEU A 417 43.99 17.09 11.64
N GLN A 418 43.70 16.49 12.79
CA GLN A 418 44.03 17.04 14.10
C GLN A 418 44.09 15.89 15.12
N THR A 419 45.00 14.96 14.89
CA THR A 419 45.65 14.25 16.00
C THR A 419 46.90 15.04 16.31
N ASP A 420 46.87 15.80 17.40
CA ASP A 420 48.06 16.41 18.00
C ASP A 420 49.05 15.29 18.34
N SER A 421 50.14 15.21 17.58
CA SER A 421 51.37 14.57 18.02
C SER A 421 52.54 15.41 17.51
N SER A 422 52.97 16.37 18.33
CA SER A 422 54.22 17.10 18.15
C SER A 422 55.41 16.14 18.26
N PRO A 423 56.39 16.16 17.33
CA PRO A 423 57.61 15.39 17.45
C PRO A 423 58.73 16.28 18.01
N SER A 424 58.87 16.31 19.34
CA SER A 424 60.09 16.83 19.99
C SER A 424 60.09 16.45 21.47
N ASP A 425 60.67 15.29 21.80
CA ASP A 425 61.49 15.05 22.99
C ASP A 425 61.66 13.55 23.21
N PHE A 426 62.78 12.99 22.76
CA PHE A 426 63.42 11.86 23.42
C PHE A 426 64.90 11.87 23.05
N SER A 427 65.68 12.51 23.93
CA SER A 427 67.14 12.45 23.94
C SER A 427 67.62 11.12 24.54
N GLY A 428 68.84 10.74 24.15
CA GLY A 428 69.44 9.41 24.26
C GLY A 428 69.51 8.79 25.66
N VAL A 429 69.78 7.49 25.67
CA VAL A 429 70.99 6.86 26.25
C VAL A 429 70.94 5.35 25.93
N LEU A 430 71.94 4.84 25.23
CA LEU A 430 72.29 3.41 25.15
C LEU A 430 73.11 3.03 26.40
N PRO A 431 73.16 1.73 26.75
CA PRO A 431 74.47 1.09 26.61
C PRO A 431 74.43 -0.34 26.05
N GLU A 432 75.50 -0.67 25.32
CA GLU A 432 76.03 -2.00 25.03
C GLU A 432 76.37 -2.75 26.34
N ASP A 433 76.26 -4.09 26.38
CA ASP A 433 77.41 -5.01 26.23
C ASP A 433 77.18 -6.46 26.77
N ILE A 434 77.84 -7.42 26.10
CA ILE A 434 78.36 -8.75 26.57
C ILE A 434 77.39 -9.98 26.73
N ALA A 435 77.38 -10.82 25.66
CA ALA A 435 77.79 -12.24 25.54
C ALA A 435 77.43 -13.37 26.58
N PRO A 436 77.50 -14.68 26.16
CA PRO A 436 76.56 -15.74 26.56
C PRO A 436 77.14 -16.91 27.39
N SER A 437 76.26 -17.74 27.98
CA SER A 437 76.55 -19.04 28.64
C SER A 437 75.21 -19.69 29.04
N SER A 438 74.93 -21.00 29.08
CA SER A 438 75.53 -22.26 28.64
C SER A 438 74.53 -23.38 29.05
N ALA A 439 74.53 -24.51 28.34
CA ALA A 439 74.14 -25.88 28.75
C ALA A 439 72.78 -26.19 29.44
N GLY A 440 72.03 -27.18 28.89
CA GLY A 440 70.97 -27.94 29.58
C GLY A 440 71.53 -28.99 30.55
N PRO A 441 70.87 -30.14 30.85
CA PRO A 441 69.52 -30.63 30.53
C PRO A 441 68.72 -30.97 31.84
N ASP A 442 67.51 -31.56 31.75
CA ASP A 442 67.18 -32.90 32.31
C ASP A 442 65.65 -33.12 32.53
N SER A 443 65.23 -34.37 32.28
CA SER A 443 64.06 -35.17 32.75
C SER A 443 62.68 -34.51 32.93
N GLY A 444 61.56 -35.05 32.45
CA GLY A 444 61.15 -36.46 32.47
C GLY A 444 60.19 -36.72 33.66
N ASP A 445 58.97 -37.13 33.34
CA ASP A 445 57.92 -37.78 34.17
C ASP A 445 57.10 -36.94 35.17
N GLU A 446 55.84 -36.66 34.79
CA GLU A 446 54.61 -37.26 35.36
C GLU A 446 53.41 -37.12 34.39
#